data_AF-A0A950WG10-F1
#
_entry.id   AF-A0A950WG10-F1
#
_cell.length_a   1.000
_cell.length_b   1.000
_cell.length_c   1.000
_cell.angle_alpha   90.00
_cell.angle_beta   90.00
_cell.angle_gamma   90.00
#
_symmetry.space_group_name_H-M   'P 1'
#
loop_
_entity.id
_entity.type
_entity.pdbx_description
1 polymer ?
#
loop_
_entity_poly.entity_id
_entity_poly.type
_entity_poly.pdbx_seq_one_letter_code
_entity_poly.pdbx_strand_id
1 'polypeptide(L)'
;MKFVFLAALGALLFLPTKTLCQRDYFTPEEIELIRDAQRIDQRIDVLTHAVDRRFAALNVDVKAPPFKEEKDKTWGVAPTGSRLELLIDVKSILQKAIDDIDNLSERPSSMPIEEPDPNVKPKKNEKKPPGFAELFPIAVRSLAAAAERYGPALKIELDKSKDPSEKGAIMDSLEMCDEIVASVAKLPAGPATPADPKKNKN
;
A
#
# COMPACT_ATOMS: atom_id res chain seq x y z
N MET A 1 72.21 -25.89 9.54
CA MET A 1 71.83 -24.46 9.46
C MET A 1 71.56 -24.15 7.99
N LYS A 2 70.46 -23.58 7.49
CA LYS A 2 69.31 -22.86 8.05
C LYS A 2 68.28 -22.68 6.90
N PHE A 3 66.99 -22.86 7.24
CA PHE A 3 65.74 -22.36 6.64
C PHE A 3 65.41 -22.57 5.15
N VAL A 4 64.46 -23.49 4.91
CA VAL A 4 63.52 -23.46 3.77
C VAL A 4 62.31 -22.63 4.20
N PHE A 5 62.09 -21.47 3.57
CA PHE A 5 60.87 -20.68 3.75
C PHE A 5 59.81 -21.17 2.78
N LEU A 6 58.77 -21.84 3.31
CA LEU A 6 57.55 -22.16 2.57
C LEU A 6 56.63 -20.93 2.65
N ALA A 7 56.53 -20.16 1.57
CA ALA A 7 55.57 -19.07 1.45
C ALA A 7 54.19 -19.65 1.12
N ALA A 8 53.35 -19.84 2.14
CA ALA A 8 51.95 -20.22 1.95
C ALA A 8 51.17 -18.99 1.48
N LEU A 9 50.69 -19.09 0.23
CA LEU A 9 49.82 -18.16 -0.48
C LEU A 9 48.46 -18.05 0.23
N GLY A 10 48.26 -16.98 1.00
CA GLY A 10 46.97 -16.62 1.59
C GLY A 10 46.06 -15.95 0.56
N ALA A 11 45.38 -16.73 -0.27
CA ALA A 11 44.29 -16.23 -1.11
C ALA A 11 43.05 -15.99 -0.22
N LEU A 12 42.91 -14.75 0.26
CA LEU A 12 41.70 -14.28 0.95
C LEU A 12 40.54 -14.24 -0.05
N LEU A 13 39.71 -15.27 -0.03
CA LEU A 13 38.46 -15.33 -0.80
C LEU A 13 37.49 -14.26 -0.25
N PHE A 14 37.46 -13.10 -0.90
CA PHE A 14 36.36 -12.15 -0.75
C PHE A 14 35.09 -12.79 -1.33
N LEU A 15 34.28 -13.39 -0.46
CA LEU A 15 32.91 -13.75 -0.81
C LEU A 15 32.11 -12.45 -1.00
N PRO A 16 31.40 -12.25 -2.11
CA PRO A 16 30.50 -11.13 -2.25
C PRO A 16 29.36 -11.34 -1.24
N THR A 17 29.37 -10.57 -0.16
CA THR A 17 28.17 -10.40 0.67
C THR A 17 27.13 -9.78 -0.24
N LYS A 18 26.05 -10.51 -0.55
CA LYS A 18 24.85 -9.88 -1.10
C LYS A 18 24.40 -8.90 -0.05
N THR A 19 24.72 -7.62 -0.24
CA THR A 19 24.05 -6.55 0.47
C THR A 19 22.57 -6.78 0.20
N LEU A 20 21.81 -7.04 1.25
CA LEU A 20 20.36 -7.05 1.19
C LEU A 20 19.95 -5.60 0.91
N CYS A 21 20.12 -5.17 -0.34
CA CYS A 21 19.57 -3.92 -0.83
C CYS A 21 18.07 -4.06 -0.62
N GLN A 22 17.50 -3.21 0.24
CA GLN A 22 16.08 -3.20 0.52
C GLN A 22 15.38 -3.01 -0.82
N ARG A 23 14.77 -4.09 -1.31
CA ARG A 23 14.10 -4.13 -2.61
C ARG A 23 13.01 -3.07 -2.59
N ASP A 24 12.95 -2.26 -3.65
CA ASP A 24 11.83 -1.36 -3.86
C ASP A 24 10.57 -2.21 -4.06
N TYR A 25 9.65 -2.13 -3.09
CA TYR A 25 8.39 -2.88 -3.10
C TYR A 25 7.31 -2.20 -3.94
N PHE A 26 7.63 -1.07 -4.59
CA PHE A 26 6.80 -0.38 -5.58
C PHE A 26 7.45 -0.42 -6.96
N THR A 27 6.62 -0.47 -8.01
CA THR A 27 7.12 -0.22 -9.38
C THR A 27 7.39 1.28 -9.58
N PRO A 28 8.23 1.67 -10.56
CA PRO A 28 8.46 3.08 -10.87
C PRO A 28 7.16 3.85 -11.14
N GLU A 29 6.21 3.24 -11.85
CA GLU A 29 4.94 3.87 -12.17
C GLU A 29 4.06 4.06 -10.92
N GLU A 30 4.05 3.08 -10.02
CA GLU A 30 3.34 3.21 -8.74
C GLU A 30 3.95 4.32 -7.88
N ILE A 31 5.28 4.48 -7.89
CA ILE A 31 5.95 5.58 -7.18
C ILE A 31 5.48 6.92 -7.71
N GLU A 32 5.37 7.10 -9.03
CA GLU A 32 4.85 8.34 -9.62
C GLU A 32 3.39 8.57 -9.22
N LEU A 33 2.54 7.54 -9.26
CA LEU A 33 1.14 7.67 -8.84
C LEU A 33 1.00 8.04 -7.35
N ILE A 34 1.85 7.49 -6.48
CA ILE A 34 1.90 7.84 -5.06
C ILE A 34 2.38 9.27 -4.86
N ARG A 35 3.31 9.74 -5.70
CA ARG A 35 3.79 11.14 -5.69
C ARG A 35 2.71 12.10 -6.16
N ASP A 36 1.92 11.74 -7.16
CA ASP A 36 0.83 12.59 -7.67
C ASP A 36 -0.38 12.61 -6.73
N ALA A 37 -0.63 11.53 -6.00
CA ALA A 37 -1.71 11.40 -5.02
C ALA A 37 -1.40 12.13 -3.71
N GLN A 38 -1.41 13.47 -3.75
CA GLN A 38 -1.13 14.34 -2.61
C GLN A 38 -2.22 14.31 -1.52
N ARG A 39 -3.47 14.07 -1.91
CA ARG A 39 -4.58 13.96 -0.97
C ARG A 39 -4.65 12.56 -0.38
N ILE A 40 -4.93 12.46 0.92
CA ILE A 40 -4.90 11.19 1.64
C ILE A 40 -5.89 10.15 1.09
N ASP A 41 -7.09 10.57 0.68
CA ASP A 41 -8.08 9.67 0.10
C ASP A 41 -7.56 9.05 -1.20
N GLN A 42 -6.98 9.88 -2.08
CA GLN A 42 -6.38 9.42 -3.33
C GLN A 42 -5.16 8.53 -3.08
N ARG A 43 -4.33 8.89 -2.09
CA ARG A 43 -3.12 8.13 -1.77
C ARG A 43 -3.46 6.73 -1.25
N ILE A 44 -4.45 6.61 -0.37
CA ILE A 44 -4.94 5.32 0.12
C ILE A 44 -5.53 4.50 -1.02
N ASP A 45 -6.29 5.11 -1.93
CA ASP A 45 -6.80 4.41 -3.12
C ASP A 45 -5.64 3.88 -3.99
N VAL A 46 -4.56 4.64 -4.13
CA VAL A 46 -3.38 4.19 -4.89
C VAL A 46 -2.67 3.03 -4.19
N LEU A 47 -2.45 3.14 -2.87
CA LEU A 47 -1.78 2.10 -2.08
C LEU A 47 -2.57 0.80 -2.02
N THR A 48 -3.90 0.87 -1.81
CA THR A 48 -4.77 -0.32 -1.82
C THR A 48 -4.80 -0.99 -3.20
N HIS A 49 -4.78 -0.20 -4.28
CA HIS A 49 -4.64 -0.75 -5.62
C HIS A 49 -3.27 -1.42 -5.85
N ALA A 50 -2.20 -0.85 -5.31
CA ALA A 50 -0.88 -1.46 -5.34
C ALA A 50 -0.88 -2.82 -4.60
N VAL A 51 -1.58 -2.94 -3.47
CA VAL A 51 -1.79 -4.22 -2.77
C VAL A 51 -2.60 -5.21 -3.62
N ASP A 52 -3.71 -4.76 -4.22
CA ASP A 52 -4.54 -5.60 -5.09
C ASP A 52 -3.71 -6.18 -6.27
N ARG A 53 -2.77 -5.40 -6.83
CA ARG A 53 -1.84 -5.87 -7.88
C ARG A 53 -0.89 -6.98 -7.39
N ARG A 54 -0.44 -6.95 -6.13
CA ARG A 54 0.40 -8.04 -5.56
C ARG A 54 -0.42 -9.31 -5.36
N PHE A 55 -1.67 -9.18 -4.87
CA PHE A 55 -2.57 -10.33 -4.78
C PHE A 55 -2.88 -10.95 -6.15
N ALA A 56 -3.06 -10.12 -7.18
CA ALA A 56 -3.20 -10.60 -8.56
C ALA A 56 -1.95 -11.36 -9.04
N ALA A 57 -0.73 -10.84 -8.78
CA ALA A 57 0.52 -11.54 -9.12
C ALA A 57 0.70 -12.85 -8.34
N LEU A 58 0.16 -12.93 -7.12
CA LEU A 58 0.12 -14.14 -6.30
C LEU A 58 -0.99 -15.13 -6.71
N ASN A 59 -1.87 -14.76 -7.63
CA ASN A 59 -3.10 -15.49 -7.99
C ASN A 59 -4.03 -15.74 -6.78
N VAL A 60 -4.10 -14.75 -5.87
CA VAL A 60 -4.97 -14.78 -4.69
C VAL A 60 -6.19 -13.89 -4.95
N ASP A 61 -7.38 -14.49 -4.94
CA ASP A 61 -8.62 -13.74 -5.12
C ASP A 61 -9.03 -13.04 -3.83
N VAL A 62 -8.90 -11.71 -3.84
CA VAL A 62 -9.33 -10.81 -2.76
C VAL A 62 -10.62 -10.05 -3.11
N LYS A 63 -11.37 -10.50 -4.12
CA LYS A 63 -12.59 -9.83 -4.62
C LYS A 63 -12.37 -8.33 -4.89
N ALA A 64 -11.20 -8.00 -5.46
CA ALA A 64 -10.87 -6.63 -5.80
C ALA A 64 -11.87 -6.08 -6.84
N PRO A 65 -12.15 -4.76 -6.81
CA PRO A 65 -12.90 -4.13 -7.89
C PRO A 65 -12.25 -4.44 -9.24
N PRO A 66 -13.05 -4.72 -10.29
CA PRO A 66 -12.51 -5.11 -11.58
C PRO A 66 -11.61 -4.01 -12.15
N PHE A 67 -10.43 -4.40 -12.62
CA PHE A 67 -9.50 -3.52 -13.34
C PHE A 67 -10.19 -2.99 -14.61
N LYS A 68 -10.06 -1.69 -14.86
CA LYS A 68 -10.45 -1.10 -16.16
C LYS A 68 -9.20 -1.01 -17.01
N GLU A 69 -9.21 -1.62 -18.19
CA GLU A 69 -8.05 -1.71 -19.11
C GLU A 69 -7.37 -0.36 -19.42
N GLU A 70 -8.11 0.75 -19.42
CA GLU A 70 -7.53 2.09 -19.60
C GLU A 70 -6.56 2.48 -18.47
N LYS A 71 -6.81 2.00 -17.24
CA LYS A 71 -5.92 2.24 -16.10
C LYS A 71 -4.65 1.38 -16.17
N ASP A 72 -4.65 0.23 -16.87
CA ASP A 72 -3.46 -0.63 -16.94
C ASP A 72 -2.26 0.06 -17.59
N LYS A 73 -2.49 0.98 -18.53
CA LYS A 73 -1.40 1.81 -19.09
C LYS A 73 -0.78 2.74 -18.05
N THR A 74 -1.59 3.22 -17.10
CA THR A 74 -1.18 4.14 -16.03
C THR A 74 -0.39 3.43 -14.94
N TRP A 75 -0.70 2.15 -14.68
CA TRP A 75 -0.07 1.39 -13.60
C TRP A 75 1.21 0.65 -13.99
N GLY A 76 1.59 0.69 -15.26
CA GLY A 76 2.82 0.07 -15.74
C GLY A 76 2.86 -1.45 -15.60
N VAL A 77 4.07 -1.99 -15.52
CA VAL A 77 4.31 -3.44 -15.48
C VAL A 77 3.77 -4.08 -14.20
N ALA A 78 3.22 -5.29 -14.33
CA ALA A 78 2.75 -6.05 -13.17
C ALA A 78 3.88 -6.27 -12.15
N PRO A 79 3.60 -6.25 -10.85
CA PRO A 79 4.62 -6.51 -9.83
C PRO A 79 5.18 -7.92 -10.01
N THR A 80 6.50 -8.04 -9.91
CA THR A 80 7.22 -9.30 -10.12
C THR A 80 8.05 -9.66 -8.89
N GLY A 81 8.26 -10.95 -8.63
CA GLY A 81 9.03 -11.41 -7.49
C GLY A 81 8.69 -12.84 -7.13
N SER A 82 9.45 -13.40 -6.20
CA SER A 82 9.07 -14.62 -5.51
C SER A 82 7.81 -14.40 -4.67
N ARG A 83 7.11 -15.49 -4.34
CA ARG A 83 5.92 -15.46 -3.49
C ARG A 83 6.17 -14.73 -2.16
N LEU A 84 7.28 -15.05 -1.50
CA LEU A 84 7.67 -14.39 -0.24
C LEU A 84 7.90 -12.89 -0.42
N GLU A 85 8.59 -12.47 -1.48
CA GLU A 85 8.78 -11.04 -1.77
C GLU A 85 7.45 -10.33 -1.97
N LEU A 86 6.52 -10.92 -2.73
CA LEU A 86 5.20 -10.31 -2.95
C LEU A 86 4.37 -10.23 -1.66
N LEU A 87 4.48 -11.20 -0.76
CA LEU A 87 3.85 -11.15 0.57
C LEU A 87 4.47 -10.07 1.46
N ILE A 88 5.80 -9.90 1.41
CA ILE A 88 6.50 -8.81 2.10
C ILE A 88 6.13 -7.45 1.50
N ASP A 89 5.95 -7.37 0.18
CA ASP A 89 5.48 -6.16 -0.50
C ASP A 89 4.08 -5.79 0.00
N VAL A 90 3.13 -6.74 0.07
CA VAL A 90 1.79 -6.51 0.65
C VAL A 90 1.88 -5.92 2.06
N LYS A 91 2.67 -6.55 2.94
CA LYS A 91 2.88 -6.06 4.30
C LYS A 91 3.43 -4.63 4.31
N SER A 92 4.46 -4.37 3.51
CA SER A 92 5.14 -3.08 3.49
C SER A 92 4.24 -1.96 2.98
N ILE A 93 3.36 -2.26 2.01
CA ILE A 93 2.39 -1.30 1.48
C ILE A 93 1.28 -1.02 2.51
N LEU A 94 0.79 -2.04 3.22
CA LEU A 94 -0.19 -1.86 4.30
C LEU A 94 0.39 -1.00 5.43
N GLN A 95 1.62 -1.28 5.88
CA GLN A 95 2.30 -0.45 6.87
C GLN A 95 2.42 0.99 6.40
N LYS A 96 2.82 1.19 5.14
CA LYS A 96 2.90 2.53 4.57
C LYS A 96 1.56 3.27 4.57
N ALA A 97 0.47 2.57 4.27
CA ALA A 97 -0.87 3.16 4.30
C ALA A 97 -1.28 3.58 5.73
N ILE A 98 -0.92 2.78 6.73
CA ILE A 98 -1.09 3.11 8.16
C ILE A 98 -0.25 4.34 8.51
N ASP A 99 1.04 4.33 8.19
CA ASP A 99 1.97 5.44 8.47
C ASP A 99 1.45 6.75 7.84
N ASP A 100 0.94 6.70 6.61
CA ASP A 100 0.43 7.88 5.92
C ASP A 100 -0.84 8.45 6.59
N ILE A 101 -1.72 7.59 7.10
CA ILE A 101 -2.89 8.00 7.91
C ILE A 101 -2.43 8.59 9.23
N ASP A 102 -1.55 7.90 9.96
CA ASP A 102 -1.10 8.32 11.29
C ASP A 102 -0.37 9.66 11.22
N ASN A 103 0.56 9.82 10.28
CA ASN A 103 1.28 11.07 10.05
C ASN A 103 0.34 12.25 9.78
N LEU A 104 -0.73 12.03 9.00
CA LEU A 104 -1.70 13.07 8.73
C LEU A 104 -2.60 13.36 9.94
N SER A 105 -2.94 12.32 10.71
CA SER A 105 -3.73 12.48 11.94
C SER A 105 -3.00 13.33 12.99
N GLU A 106 -1.68 13.21 13.07
CA GLU A 106 -0.82 14.02 13.95
C GLU A 106 -0.68 15.46 13.45
N ARG A 107 -0.81 15.68 12.14
CA ARG A 107 -0.63 16.99 11.50
C ARG A 107 -1.79 17.32 10.55
N PRO A 108 -3.02 17.51 11.04
CA PRO A 108 -4.17 17.77 10.17
C PRO A 108 -4.02 18.97 9.24
N SER A 109 -3.18 19.95 9.63
CA SER A 109 -2.88 21.15 8.85
C SER A 109 -1.89 20.94 7.70
N SER A 110 -1.22 19.78 7.59
CA SER A 110 -0.32 19.48 6.47
C SER A 110 -1.05 19.01 5.21
N MET A 111 -2.36 18.78 5.31
CA MET A 111 -3.18 18.40 4.16
C MET A 111 -3.12 19.48 3.08
N PRO A 112 -2.74 19.14 1.84
CA PRO A 112 -2.85 20.06 0.72
C PRO A 112 -4.31 20.41 0.49
N ILE A 113 -4.67 21.66 0.73
CA ILE A 113 -5.99 22.21 0.39
C ILE A 113 -5.80 22.94 -0.94
N GLU A 114 -6.56 22.55 -1.97
CA GLU A 114 -6.64 23.33 -3.20
C GLU A 114 -7.26 24.69 -2.85
N GLU A 115 -6.45 25.74 -2.84
CA GLU A 115 -6.96 27.10 -2.69
C GLU A 115 -7.64 27.53 -4.00
N PRO A 116 -8.85 28.09 -3.95
CA PRO A 116 -9.50 28.57 -5.16
C PRO A 116 -8.67 29.69 -5.78
N ASP A 117 -8.45 29.62 -7.11
CA ASP A 117 -7.71 30.66 -7.85
C ASP A 117 -8.38 32.03 -7.61
N PRO A 118 -7.65 33.01 -7.06
CA PRO A 118 -8.21 34.32 -6.75
C PRO A 118 -8.72 35.08 -7.99
N ASN A 119 -8.31 34.67 -9.20
CA ASN A 119 -8.73 35.27 -10.47
C ASN A 119 -9.99 34.62 -11.06
N VAL A 120 -10.44 33.49 -10.50
CA VAL A 120 -11.66 32.80 -10.94
C VAL A 120 -12.78 33.11 -9.96
N LYS A 121 -13.82 33.83 -10.42
CA LYS A 121 -15.01 34.06 -9.59
C LYS A 121 -15.65 32.71 -9.25
N PRO A 122 -15.85 32.39 -7.96
CA PRO A 122 -16.45 31.13 -7.56
C PRO A 122 -17.83 31.01 -8.21
N LYS A 123 -18.09 29.88 -8.88
CA LYS A 123 -19.42 29.65 -9.44
C LYS A 123 -20.41 29.57 -8.28
N LYS A 124 -21.61 30.12 -8.46
CA LYS A 124 -22.63 30.31 -7.41
C LYS A 124 -23.04 29.03 -6.63
N ASN A 125 -22.61 27.85 -7.08
CA ASN A 125 -22.89 26.53 -6.52
C ASN A 125 -21.63 25.67 -6.29
N GLU A 126 -20.43 26.25 -6.33
CA GLU A 126 -19.17 25.51 -6.18
C GLU A 126 -18.96 25.16 -4.70
N LYS A 127 -19.01 23.86 -4.37
CA LYS A 127 -18.75 23.37 -3.02
C LYS A 127 -17.27 23.62 -2.70
N LYS A 128 -17.00 24.10 -1.47
CA LYS A 128 -15.64 24.25 -0.94
C LYS A 128 -14.88 22.91 -1.11
N PRO A 129 -13.59 22.93 -1.48
CA PRO A 129 -12.76 21.74 -1.50
C PRO A 129 -12.83 21.00 -0.15
N PRO A 130 -12.94 19.67 -0.18
CA PRO A 130 -13.11 18.89 1.04
C PRO A 130 -11.85 18.99 1.91
N GLY A 131 -12.05 19.26 3.20
CA GLY A 131 -10.97 19.39 4.17
C GLY A 131 -10.68 18.10 4.93
N PHE A 132 -9.74 18.18 5.89
CA PHE A 132 -9.34 17.05 6.73
C PHE A 132 -10.52 16.27 7.35
N ALA A 133 -11.49 16.98 7.96
CA ALA A 133 -12.63 16.35 8.63
C ALA A 133 -13.53 15.52 7.70
N GLU A 134 -13.45 15.77 6.39
CA GLU A 134 -14.22 15.04 5.37
C GLU A 134 -13.37 13.92 4.76
N LEU A 135 -12.12 14.23 4.37
CA LEU A 135 -11.25 13.29 3.66
C LEU A 135 -10.62 12.23 4.54
N PHE A 136 -10.23 12.57 5.77
CA PHE A 136 -9.56 11.64 6.66
C PHE A 136 -10.46 10.44 7.01
N PRO A 137 -11.73 10.62 7.44
CA PRO A 137 -12.61 9.48 7.69
C PRO A 137 -12.90 8.65 6.43
N ILE A 138 -12.94 9.27 5.23
CA ILE A 138 -13.12 8.56 3.96
C ILE A 138 -11.90 7.66 3.69
N ALA A 139 -10.69 8.18 3.84
CA ALA A 139 -9.46 7.44 3.62
C ALA A 139 -9.35 6.23 4.56
N VAL A 140 -9.58 6.43 5.87
CA VAL A 140 -9.55 5.34 6.85
C VAL A 140 -10.59 4.27 6.54
N ARG A 141 -11.81 4.66 6.15
CA ARG A 141 -12.87 3.71 5.74
C ARG A 141 -12.54 2.98 4.44
N SER A 142 -11.90 3.65 3.48
CA SER A 142 -11.45 3.03 2.22
C SER A 142 -10.40 1.96 2.51
N LEU A 143 -9.40 2.27 3.36
CA LEU A 143 -8.39 1.32 3.78
C LEU A 143 -9.00 0.15 4.54
N ALA A 144 -9.96 0.40 5.44
CA ALA A 144 -10.66 -0.67 6.16
C ALA A 144 -11.49 -1.57 5.24
N ALA A 145 -12.20 -1.01 4.27
CA ALA A 145 -12.93 -1.80 3.28
C ALA A 145 -11.98 -2.69 2.46
N ALA A 146 -10.75 -2.24 2.19
CA ALA A 146 -9.72 -3.08 1.57
C ALA A 146 -9.22 -4.17 2.53
N ALA A 147 -8.91 -3.83 3.77
CA ALA A 147 -8.45 -4.78 4.81
C ALA A 147 -9.48 -5.90 5.08
N GLU A 148 -10.78 -5.57 5.11
CA GLU A 148 -11.87 -6.56 5.23
C GLU A 148 -11.87 -7.58 4.09
N ARG A 149 -11.46 -7.17 2.88
CA ARG A 149 -11.31 -8.07 1.74
C ARG A 149 -10.06 -8.96 1.86
N TYR A 150 -8.96 -8.39 2.36
CA TYR A 150 -7.67 -9.08 2.45
C TYR A 150 -7.66 -10.16 3.54
N GLY A 151 -8.27 -9.89 4.70
CA GLY A 151 -8.23 -10.77 5.86
C GLY A 151 -8.59 -12.24 5.56
N PRO A 152 -9.77 -12.53 4.96
CA PRO A 152 -10.15 -13.90 4.62
C PRO A 152 -9.19 -14.59 3.65
N ALA A 153 -8.69 -13.87 2.65
CA ALA A 153 -7.76 -14.42 1.67
C ALA A 153 -6.39 -14.72 2.29
N LEU A 154 -5.87 -13.82 3.12
CA LEU A 154 -4.62 -14.01 3.86
C LEU A 154 -4.72 -15.19 4.84
N LYS A 155 -5.85 -15.38 5.53
CA LYS A 155 -6.08 -16.57 6.38
C LYS A 155 -5.98 -17.87 5.58
N ILE A 156 -6.60 -17.91 4.41
CA ILE A 156 -6.52 -19.07 3.50
C ILE A 156 -5.07 -19.33 3.06
N GLU A 157 -4.31 -18.28 2.73
CA GLU A 157 -2.90 -18.43 2.33
C GLU A 157 -1.99 -18.82 3.50
N LEU A 158 -2.30 -18.38 4.72
CA LEU A 158 -1.61 -18.78 5.95
C LEU A 158 -1.72 -20.29 6.20
N ASP A 159 -2.93 -20.83 6.07
CA ASP A 159 -3.22 -22.25 6.28
C ASP A 159 -2.52 -23.14 5.24
N LYS A 160 -2.34 -22.63 4.02
CA LYS A 160 -1.65 -23.33 2.93
C LYS A 160 -0.13 -23.27 3.04
N SER A 161 0.41 -22.19 3.60
CA SER A 161 1.85 -21.98 3.60
C SER A 161 2.56 -22.96 4.53
N LYS A 162 3.70 -23.48 4.08
CA LYS A 162 4.61 -24.32 4.88
C LYS A 162 5.90 -23.59 5.25
N ASP A 163 6.13 -22.43 4.65
CA ASP A 163 7.34 -21.63 4.85
C ASP A 163 7.15 -20.71 6.07
N PRO A 164 8.01 -20.78 7.10
CA PRO A 164 7.88 -19.94 8.29
C PRO A 164 7.96 -18.43 8.00
N SER A 165 8.73 -18.03 6.99
CA SER A 165 8.90 -16.61 6.61
C SER A 165 7.65 -16.09 5.92
N GLU A 166 7.04 -16.90 5.04
CA GLU A 166 5.74 -16.56 4.44
C GLU A 166 4.67 -16.44 5.53
N LYS A 167 4.63 -17.39 6.48
CA LYS A 167 3.69 -17.32 7.61
C LYS A 167 3.85 -16.04 8.41
N GLY A 168 5.10 -15.65 8.71
CA GLY A 168 5.38 -14.39 9.39
C GLY A 168 4.84 -13.18 8.63
N ALA A 169 5.16 -13.06 7.34
CA ALA A 169 4.66 -11.95 6.52
C ALA A 169 3.12 -11.90 6.43
N ILE A 170 2.46 -13.06 6.34
CA ILE A 170 1.01 -13.17 6.28
C ILE A 170 0.37 -12.80 7.63
N MET A 171 0.93 -13.27 8.75
CA MET A 171 0.45 -12.94 10.09
C MET A 171 0.56 -11.46 10.40
N ASP A 172 1.72 -10.83 10.11
CA ASP A 172 1.89 -9.38 10.25
C ASP A 172 0.81 -8.62 9.44
N SER A 173 0.57 -9.05 8.19
CA SER A 173 -0.45 -8.42 7.33
C SER A 173 -1.87 -8.59 7.89
N LEU A 174 -2.16 -9.74 8.51
CA LEU A 174 -3.45 -10.00 9.15
C LEU A 174 -3.66 -9.12 10.37
N GLU A 175 -2.64 -8.98 11.23
CA GLU A 175 -2.68 -8.11 12.40
C GLU A 175 -2.94 -6.66 11.98
N MET A 176 -2.23 -6.16 10.96
CA MET A 176 -2.50 -4.84 10.38
C MET A 176 -3.93 -4.71 9.86
N CYS A 177 -4.46 -5.73 9.16
CA CYS A 177 -5.84 -5.69 8.68
C CYS A 177 -6.84 -5.58 9.84
N ASP A 178 -6.66 -6.36 10.90
CA ASP A 178 -7.54 -6.34 12.07
C ASP A 178 -7.47 -4.98 12.79
N GLU A 179 -6.28 -4.39 12.93
CA GLU A 179 -6.08 -3.05 13.50
C GLU A 179 -6.73 -1.95 12.67
N ILE A 180 -6.55 -1.98 11.34
CA ILE A 180 -7.18 -1.04 10.41
C ILE A 180 -8.70 -1.11 10.55
N VAL A 181 -9.29 -2.31 10.53
CA VAL A 181 -10.74 -2.49 10.65
C VAL A 181 -11.24 -1.98 12.01
N ALA A 182 -10.54 -2.30 13.09
CA ALA A 182 -10.89 -1.83 14.43
C ALA A 182 -10.79 -0.30 14.56
N SER A 183 -9.91 0.35 13.80
CA SER A 183 -9.74 1.81 13.83
C SER A 183 -11.00 2.58 13.42
N VAL A 184 -11.84 2.02 12.55
CA VAL A 184 -13.05 2.68 12.04
C VAL A 184 -14.04 3.01 13.16
N ALA A 185 -14.08 2.20 14.22
CA ALA A 185 -14.95 2.44 15.38
C ALA A 185 -14.61 3.75 16.14
N LYS A 186 -13.41 4.30 15.91
CA LYS A 186 -12.94 5.55 16.53
C LYS A 186 -13.31 6.79 15.72
N LEU A 187 -13.85 6.63 14.51
CA LEU A 187 -14.18 7.75 13.62
C LEU A 187 -15.56 8.36 13.98
N PRO A 188 -15.74 9.67 13.76
CA PRO A 188 -17.06 10.28 13.86
C PRO A 188 -18.02 9.66 12.83
N ALA A 189 -19.31 9.57 13.17
CA ALA A 189 -20.34 9.18 12.22
C ALA A 189 -20.27 10.10 10.99
N GLY A 190 -19.97 9.53 9.83
CA GLY A 190 -19.73 10.27 8.60
C GLY A 190 -20.35 9.55 7.41
N PRO A 191 -20.39 10.20 6.22
CA PRO A 191 -20.92 9.56 5.03
C PRO A 191 -20.16 8.26 4.78
N ALA A 192 -20.92 7.20 4.47
CA ALA A 192 -20.36 5.93 4.03
C ALA A 192 -19.39 6.17 2.87
N THR A 193 -18.37 5.32 2.76
CA THR A 193 -17.43 5.23 1.64
C THR A 193 -18.17 5.52 0.33
N PRO A 194 -17.62 6.34 -0.60
CA PRO A 194 -18.30 6.59 -1.87
C PRO A 194 -18.57 5.24 -2.55
N ALA A 195 -19.84 4.83 -2.49
CA ALA A 195 -20.32 3.69 -3.23
C ALA A 195 -20.07 3.99 -4.71
N ASP A 196 -19.55 2.97 -5.39
CA ASP A 196 -19.38 2.91 -6.84
C ASP A 196 -20.49 3.70 -7.56
N PRO A 197 -20.19 4.69 -8.43
CA PRO A 197 -21.19 5.59 -9.05
C PRO A 197 -22.18 4.91 -10.01
N LYS A 198 -22.44 3.61 -9.86
CA LYS A 198 -23.34 2.80 -10.68
C LYS A 198 -24.57 2.25 -9.97
N LYS A 199 -24.95 2.79 -8.81
CA LYS A 199 -26.21 2.40 -8.15
C LYS A 199 -27.22 3.55 -8.06
N ASN A 200 -27.54 4.13 -9.21
CA ASN A 200 -28.82 4.83 -9.38
C ASN A 200 -29.31 4.71 -10.84
N LYS A 201 -29.83 3.53 -11.16
CA LYS A 201 -30.85 3.33 -12.18
C LYS A 201 -31.89 2.41 -11.58
N ASN A 202 -32.98 3.00 -11.12
CA ASN A 202 -34.33 2.45 -11.17
C ASN A 202 -35.26 3.62 -11.45
#